data_AF-A0A0G1MWE2-F1
#
_entry.id   AF-A0A0G1MWE2-F1
#
_cell.length_a   1.000
_cell.length_b   1.000
_cell.length_c   1.000
_cell.angle_alpha   90.00
_cell.angle_beta   90.00
_cell.angle_gamma   90.00
#
_symmetry.space_group_name_H-M   'P 1'
#
loop_
_entity.id
_entity.type
_entity.pdbx_description
1 polymer ?
#
loop_
_entity_poly.entity_id
_entity_poly.type
_entity_poly.pdbx_seq_one_letter_code
_entity_poly.pdbx_strand_id
1 'polypeptide(L)'
;MLIMAIETSCDETACAVVEDGVKEIATAIATSAELHQKTGGIVPEVAARKQVEYITPVIELCMKKAADHLRIDTENVKNHIDALAVTVGPGLIGSLLVGVEAAKTLALAWSKPLIPVNHLVGHIYANFLLQEGIKPPVLPAVALVVSGGHTDIILLKDHGRLEYLGGTLDDAAGESFDKVARLLNMGSYLGGSALAKNADLYTGPNLPEKLPRALLHETTYNFSFSGLKTAVKRLVDKNMYEHSAIAKEFQEAVIEVLVNKTLKAVQATGVTTLLLGGGVSANNKRDPRA
;
A
#
# COMPACT_ATOMS: atom_id res chain seq x y z
N MET A 1 -9.88 11.30 21.80
CA MET A 1 -8.68 11.98 21.30
C MET A 1 -8.78 12.09 19.79
N LEU A 2 -8.60 13.28 19.22
CA LEU A 2 -8.60 13.52 17.77
C LEU A 2 -7.17 13.77 17.28
N ILE A 3 -6.71 12.96 16.33
CA ILE A 3 -5.41 13.13 15.68
C ILE A 3 -5.64 13.54 14.23
N MET A 4 -5.00 14.62 13.79
CA MET A 4 -4.94 14.97 12.37
C MET A 4 -3.62 14.45 11.77
N ALA A 5 -3.70 13.66 10.71
CA ALA A 5 -2.56 13.00 10.08
C ALA A 5 -2.33 13.49 8.65
N ILE A 6 -1.07 13.63 8.24
CA ILE A 6 -0.64 14.03 6.89
C ILE A 6 0.22 12.94 6.26
N GLU A 7 -0.07 12.57 5.01
CA GLU A 7 0.64 11.55 4.23
C GLU A 7 1.05 12.12 2.86
N THR A 8 2.35 12.04 2.56
CA THR A 8 3.00 12.61 1.35
C THR A 8 4.22 11.78 0.92
N SER A 9 4.26 10.48 1.21
CA SER A 9 5.44 9.64 0.97
C SER A 9 5.76 9.40 -0.50
N CYS A 10 4.78 9.52 -1.40
CA CYS A 10 4.94 9.16 -2.81
C CYS A 10 4.21 10.13 -3.75
N ASP A 11 3.22 9.67 -4.52
CA ASP A 11 2.48 10.45 -5.52
C ASP A 11 1.10 10.94 -5.05
N GLU A 12 0.72 10.60 -3.83
CA GLU A 12 -0.51 11.04 -3.16
C GLU A 12 -0.22 12.12 -2.11
N THR A 13 -1.20 13.00 -1.88
CA THR A 13 -1.25 13.98 -0.80
C THR A 13 -2.53 13.75 -0.03
N ALA A 14 -2.43 13.35 1.23
CA ALA A 14 -3.60 13.04 2.04
C ALA A 14 -3.56 13.73 3.40
N CYS A 15 -4.74 14.08 3.90
CA CYS A 15 -4.99 14.53 5.26
C CYS A 15 -6.20 13.79 5.81
N ALA A 16 -6.12 13.33 7.05
CA ALA A 16 -7.22 12.67 7.73
C ALA A 16 -7.34 13.12 9.20
N VAL A 17 -8.54 13.05 9.77
CA VAL A 17 -8.79 13.20 11.20
C VAL A 17 -9.35 11.89 11.72
N VAL A 18 -8.70 11.32 12.75
CA VAL A 18 -9.06 10.04 13.35
C VAL A 18 -9.34 10.22 14.84
N GLU A 19 -10.45 9.65 15.30
CA GLU A 19 -10.88 9.60 16.69
C GLU A 19 -10.45 8.27 17.33
N ASP A 20 -9.74 8.39 18.46
CA ASP A 20 -9.29 7.29 19.32
C ASP A 20 -8.52 6.19 18.59
N GLY A 21 -7.87 6.54 17.48
CA GLY A 21 -7.06 5.64 16.65
C GLY A 21 -7.86 4.61 15.85
N VAL A 22 -9.19 4.63 15.92
CA VAL A 22 -10.05 3.59 15.34
C VAL A 22 -11.16 4.15 14.45
N LYS A 23 -11.58 5.40 14.62
CA LYS A 23 -12.72 5.94 13.86
C LYS A 23 -12.27 7.07 12.95
N GLU A 24 -12.47 6.90 11.65
CA GLU A 24 -12.26 7.97 10.67
C GLU A 24 -13.36 9.03 10.80
N ILE A 25 -12.97 10.28 11.03
CA ILE A 25 -13.88 11.43 11.11
C ILE A 25 -13.96 12.14 9.76
N ALA A 26 -12.81 12.32 9.12
CA ALA A 26 -12.70 12.96 7.81
C ALA A 26 -11.43 12.53 7.10
N THR A 27 -11.50 12.42 5.78
CA THR A 27 -10.34 12.19 4.90
C THR A 27 -10.45 13.04 3.63
N ALA A 28 -9.33 13.58 3.19
CA ALA A 28 -9.15 14.22 1.89
C ALA A 28 -7.87 13.70 1.23
N ILE A 29 -7.95 13.40 -0.07
CA ILE A 29 -6.84 12.84 -0.86
C ILE A 29 -6.80 13.58 -2.19
N ALA A 30 -5.60 13.97 -2.61
CA ALA A 30 -5.26 14.39 -3.97
C ALA A 30 -4.16 13.49 -4.52
N THR A 31 -4.20 13.19 -5.82
CA THR A 31 -3.24 12.28 -6.47
C THR A 31 -2.61 12.95 -7.69
N SER A 32 -1.31 12.71 -7.86
CA SER A 32 -0.55 13.12 -9.05
C SER A 32 -0.40 11.98 -10.08
N ALA A 33 -1.07 10.85 -9.85
CA ALA A 33 -1.00 9.63 -10.66
C ALA A 33 -1.08 9.87 -12.18
N GLU A 34 -2.01 10.70 -12.64
CA GLU A 34 -2.21 10.97 -14.07
C GLU A 34 -0.98 11.59 -14.76
N LEU A 35 -0.18 12.38 -14.03
CA LEU A 35 0.99 13.05 -14.59
C LEU A 35 2.12 12.08 -14.90
N HIS A 36 2.19 10.97 -14.16
CA HIS A 36 3.20 9.94 -14.29
C HIS A 36 2.85 8.88 -15.36
N GLN A 37 1.64 8.97 -15.95
CA GLN A 37 1.21 8.08 -17.03
C GLN A 37 2.10 8.17 -18.27
N LYS A 38 2.55 9.38 -18.60
CA LYS A 38 3.38 9.65 -19.78
C LYS A 38 4.81 9.11 -19.63
N THR A 39 5.33 9.13 -18.42
CA THR A 39 6.69 8.68 -18.10
C THR A 39 6.75 7.19 -17.78
N GLY A 40 5.59 6.56 -17.56
CA GLY A 40 5.50 5.18 -17.12
C GLY A 40 6.23 5.00 -15.81
N GLY A 41 5.92 5.80 -14.79
CA GLY A 41 6.56 5.69 -13.49
C GLY A 41 6.64 7.04 -12.80
N ILE A 42 6.69 6.99 -11.48
CA ILE A 42 6.67 8.18 -10.64
C ILE A 42 7.97 8.95 -10.85
N VAL A 43 7.84 10.21 -11.29
CA VAL A 43 8.97 11.14 -11.37
C VAL A 43 9.02 11.91 -10.04
N PRO A 44 10.05 11.70 -9.19
CA PRO A 44 10.04 12.22 -7.82
C PRO A 44 9.88 13.74 -7.73
N GLU A 45 10.55 14.49 -8.61
CA GLU A 45 10.46 15.95 -8.65
C GLU A 45 9.05 16.45 -9.02
N VAL A 46 8.37 15.75 -9.94
CA VAL A 46 7.00 16.12 -10.35
C VAL A 46 6.01 15.85 -9.22
N ALA A 47 6.16 14.73 -8.53
CA ALA A 47 5.33 14.39 -7.37
C ALA A 47 5.48 15.43 -6.25
N ALA A 48 6.72 15.77 -5.88
CA ALA A 48 7.00 16.76 -4.84
C ALA A 48 6.42 18.15 -5.16
N ARG A 49 6.59 18.63 -6.40
CA ARG A 49 6.01 19.92 -6.83
C ARG A 49 4.50 19.94 -6.73
N LYS A 50 3.84 18.83 -7.11
CA LYS A 50 2.39 18.72 -7.02
C LYS A 50 1.89 18.64 -5.58
N GLN A 51 2.62 17.96 -4.71
CA GLN A 51 2.33 17.99 -3.27
C GLN A 51 2.40 19.39 -2.68
N VAL A 52 3.34 20.24 -3.11
CA VAL A 52 3.38 21.67 -2.70
C VAL A 52 2.11 22.40 -3.12
N GLU A 53 1.58 22.13 -4.32
CA GLU A 53 0.31 22.70 -4.79
C GLU A 53 -0.91 22.14 -4.02
N TYR A 54 -0.89 20.86 -3.63
CA TYR A 54 -2.05 20.16 -3.07
C TYR A 54 -2.15 20.20 -1.55
N ILE A 55 -1.05 20.38 -0.82
CA ILE A 55 -1.03 20.19 0.63
C ILE A 55 -2.01 21.11 1.36
N THR A 56 -2.05 22.40 1.00
CA THR A 56 -2.97 23.36 1.61
C THR A 56 -4.43 23.07 1.27
N PRO A 57 -4.84 22.94 -0.02
CA PRO A 57 -6.22 22.56 -0.37
C PRO A 57 -6.70 21.25 0.27
N VAL A 58 -5.83 20.24 0.37
CA VAL A 58 -6.17 18.95 0.98
C VAL A 58 -6.44 19.11 2.48
N ILE A 59 -5.60 19.88 3.19
CA ILE A 59 -5.80 20.16 4.62
C ILE A 59 -7.09 20.95 4.84
N GLU A 60 -7.34 22.01 4.05
CA GLU A 60 -8.56 22.82 4.14
C GLU A 60 -9.82 21.98 3.93
N LEU A 61 -9.82 21.11 2.90
CA LEU A 61 -10.93 20.22 2.63
C LEU A 61 -11.14 19.22 3.77
N CYS A 62 -10.07 18.65 4.32
CA CYS A 62 -10.16 17.73 5.46
C CYS A 62 -10.74 18.43 6.69
N MET A 63 -10.27 19.65 6.99
CA MET A 63 -10.77 20.46 8.11
C MET A 63 -12.25 20.79 7.94
N LYS A 64 -12.69 21.15 6.72
CA LYS A 64 -14.11 21.38 6.44
C LYS A 64 -14.95 20.13 6.68
N LYS A 65 -14.54 18.98 6.16
CA LYS A 65 -15.24 17.69 6.38
C LYS A 65 -15.31 17.33 7.86
N ALA A 66 -14.23 17.54 8.61
CA ALA A 66 -14.20 17.31 10.06
C ALA A 66 -15.15 18.24 10.80
N ALA A 67 -15.22 19.52 10.40
CA ALA A 67 -16.14 20.51 10.95
C ALA A 67 -17.60 20.08 10.75
N ASP A 68 -17.95 19.64 9.55
CA ASP A 68 -19.29 19.15 9.20
C ASP A 68 -19.68 17.93 10.07
N HIS A 69 -18.75 16.99 10.27
CA HIS A 69 -18.97 15.81 11.12
C HIS A 69 -19.18 16.19 12.59
N LEU A 70 -18.35 17.10 13.11
CA LEU A 70 -18.39 17.56 14.50
C LEU A 70 -19.48 18.60 14.77
N ARG A 71 -20.12 19.13 13.72
CA ARG A 71 -21.14 20.20 13.76
C ARG A 71 -20.63 21.48 14.43
N ILE A 72 -19.43 21.90 14.02
CA ILE A 72 -18.76 23.13 14.48
C ILE A 72 -18.26 23.93 13.29
N ASP A 73 -17.87 25.18 13.50
CA ASP A 73 -17.21 25.98 12.46
C ASP A 73 -15.82 25.44 12.15
N THR A 74 -15.39 25.53 10.88
CA THR A 74 -14.08 25.05 10.42
C THR A 74 -12.91 25.65 11.21
N GLU A 75 -13.00 26.91 11.61
CA GLU A 75 -11.96 27.61 12.39
C GLU A 75 -11.78 27.00 13.79
N ASN A 76 -12.80 26.35 14.34
CA ASN A 76 -12.82 25.75 15.67
C ASN A 76 -12.29 24.30 15.68
N VAL A 77 -12.14 23.66 14.53
CA VAL A 77 -11.66 22.27 14.45
C VAL A 77 -10.27 22.12 15.10
N LYS A 78 -9.36 23.09 14.87
CA LYS A 78 -8.00 23.07 15.45
C LYS A 78 -7.98 22.97 16.98
N ASN A 79 -9.02 23.49 17.65
CA ASN A 79 -9.12 23.47 19.10
C ASN A 79 -9.45 22.06 19.63
N HIS A 80 -10.09 21.24 18.79
CA HIS A 80 -10.48 19.88 19.10
C HIS A 80 -9.41 18.85 18.69
N ILE A 81 -8.44 19.22 17.86
CA ILE A 81 -7.30 18.37 17.52
C ILE A 81 -6.35 18.28 18.71
N ASP A 82 -6.04 17.08 19.17
CA ASP A 82 -5.16 16.82 20.30
C ASP A 82 -3.69 16.70 19.88
N ALA A 83 -3.43 16.13 18.70
CA ALA A 83 -2.09 15.95 18.14
C ALA A 83 -2.09 15.95 16.61
N LEU A 84 -0.93 16.24 16.03
CA LEU A 84 -0.66 16.08 14.61
C LEU A 84 0.23 14.87 14.39
N ALA A 85 -0.03 14.11 13.33
CA ALA A 85 0.80 13.00 12.89
C ALA A 85 1.27 13.23 11.45
N VAL A 86 2.46 12.77 11.12
CA VAL A 86 2.99 12.91 9.76
C VAL A 86 3.90 11.76 9.39
N THR A 87 3.77 11.28 8.15
CA THR A 87 4.66 10.26 7.60
C THR A 87 6.06 10.81 7.42
N VAL A 88 7.05 10.18 8.05
CA VAL A 88 8.49 10.54 7.93
C VAL A 88 9.29 9.55 7.09
N GLY A 89 8.68 8.43 6.69
CA GLY A 89 9.27 7.46 5.78
C GLY A 89 8.79 6.03 6.04
N PRO A 90 9.21 5.06 5.19
CA PRO A 90 9.97 5.25 3.96
C PRO A 90 9.15 6.00 2.88
N GLY A 91 9.83 6.59 1.90
CA GLY A 91 9.19 7.37 0.83
C GLY A 91 10.20 8.21 0.03
N LEU A 92 9.70 8.95 -0.96
CA LEU A 92 10.48 9.88 -1.77
C LEU A 92 10.83 11.11 -0.93
N ILE A 93 12.12 11.41 -0.79
CA ILE A 93 12.60 12.46 0.12
C ILE A 93 11.98 13.84 -0.14
N GLY A 94 11.82 14.22 -1.41
CA GLY A 94 11.20 15.49 -1.79
C GLY A 94 9.74 15.56 -1.37
N SER A 95 9.01 14.45 -1.55
CA SER A 95 7.61 14.31 -1.18
C SER A 95 7.39 14.33 0.33
N LEU A 96 8.17 13.53 1.08
CA LEU A 96 8.14 13.49 2.54
C LEU A 96 8.38 14.86 3.17
N LEU A 97 9.31 15.64 2.61
CA LEU A 97 9.65 16.96 3.13
C LEU A 97 8.45 17.92 3.09
N VAL A 98 7.60 17.84 2.06
CA VAL A 98 6.40 18.68 1.95
C VAL A 98 5.46 18.44 3.12
N GLY A 99 5.10 17.19 3.40
CA GLY A 99 4.21 16.87 4.51
C GLY A 99 4.83 17.17 5.87
N VAL A 100 6.11 16.83 6.07
CA VAL A 100 6.82 17.09 7.33
C VAL A 100 6.88 18.58 7.65
N GLU A 101 7.20 19.44 6.69
CA GLU A 101 7.27 20.88 6.92
C GLU A 101 5.87 21.50 7.12
N ALA A 102 4.85 21.02 6.40
CA ALA A 102 3.46 21.42 6.66
C ALA A 102 3.01 21.04 8.07
N ALA A 103 3.26 19.80 8.50
CA ALA A 103 2.88 19.31 9.82
C ALA A 103 3.61 20.02 10.96
N LYS A 104 4.93 20.28 10.82
CA LYS A 104 5.70 21.09 11.77
C LYS A 104 5.16 22.51 11.89
N THR A 105 4.84 23.13 10.75
CA THR A 105 4.29 24.49 10.71
C THR A 105 2.97 24.56 11.47
N LEU A 106 2.06 23.61 11.22
CA LEU A 106 0.78 23.51 11.92
C LEU A 106 0.95 23.18 13.41
N ALA A 107 1.86 22.27 13.76
CA ALA A 107 2.12 21.91 15.15
C ALA A 107 2.59 23.12 15.96
N LEU A 108 3.49 23.93 15.38
CA LEU A 108 3.96 25.18 15.97
C LEU A 108 2.82 26.20 16.07
N ALA A 109 2.09 26.45 14.99
CA ALA A 109 1.02 27.45 14.94
C ALA A 109 -0.13 27.13 15.89
N TRP A 110 -0.46 25.85 16.08
CA TRP A 110 -1.57 25.40 16.92
C TRP A 110 -1.12 24.98 18.32
N SER A 111 0.18 25.02 18.61
CA SER A 111 0.77 24.52 19.86
C SER A 111 0.33 23.09 20.18
N LYS A 112 0.43 22.19 19.19
CA LYS A 112 0.04 20.78 19.30
C LYS A 112 1.27 19.85 19.22
N PRO A 113 1.27 18.71 19.93
CA PRO A 113 2.27 17.66 19.75
C PRO A 113 2.33 17.19 18.30
N LEU A 114 3.54 16.86 17.83
CA LEU A 114 3.78 16.28 16.51
C LEU A 114 4.34 14.86 16.66
N ILE A 115 3.72 13.91 15.97
CA ILE A 115 4.03 12.49 16.02
C ILE A 115 4.62 12.05 14.68
N PRO A 116 5.89 11.63 14.62
CA PRO A 116 6.46 11.04 13.42
C PRO A 116 5.92 9.61 13.22
N VAL A 117 5.47 9.30 12.01
CA VAL A 117 4.86 8.01 11.67
C VAL A 117 5.66 7.30 10.58
N ASN A 118 5.88 6.00 10.77
CA ASN A 118 6.41 5.14 9.71
C ASN A 118 5.27 4.71 8.77
N HIS A 119 5.45 4.93 7.47
CA HIS A 119 4.46 4.65 6.43
C HIS A 119 3.98 3.19 6.43
N LEU A 120 4.90 2.23 6.55
CA LEU A 120 4.58 0.80 6.54
C LEU A 120 3.80 0.39 7.77
N VAL A 121 4.12 0.98 8.92
CA VAL A 121 3.33 0.80 10.15
C VAL A 121 1.92 1.34 9.94
N GLY A 122 1.77 2.50 9.29
CA GLY A 122 0.48 3.04 8.88
C GLY A 122 -0.37 2.05 8.07
N HIS A 123 0.22 1.38 7.06
CA HIS A 123 -0.47 0.34 6.30
C HIS A 123 -0.98 -0.83 7.14
N ILE A 124 -0.25 -1.23 8.19
CA ILE A 124 -0.68 -2.30 9.08
C ILE A 124 -1.86 -1.80 9.93
N TYR A 125 -1.73 -0.60 10.51
CA TYR A 125 -2.73 -0.02 11.41
C TYR A 125 -4.03 0.38 10.71
N ALA A 126 -4.05 0.51 9.37
CA ALA A 126 -5.27 0.67 8.60
C ALA A 126 -6.31 -0.45 8.88
N ASN A 127 -5.86 -1.65 9.25
CA ASN A 127 -6.74 -2.78 9.60
C ASN A 127 -7.49 -2.57 10.93
N PHE A 128 -7.10 -1.59 11.75
CA PHE A 128 -7.72 -1.30 13.04
C PHE A 128 -8.79 -0.20 12.96
N LEU A 129 -8.97 0.41 11.79
CA LEU A 129 -10.08 1.34 11.56
C LEU A 129 -11.42 0.58 11.59
N LEU A 130 -12.39 1.13 12.31
CA LEU A 130 -13.73 0.58 12.43
C LEU A 130 -14.42 0.59 11.08
N GLN A 131 -14.97 -0.56 10.72
CA GLN A 131 -15.81 -0.75 9.54
C GLN A 131 -17.09 -1.47 9.97
N GLU A 132 -18.22 -1.08 9.40
CA GLU A 132 -19.50 -1.69 9.74
C GLU A 132 -19.47 -3.20 9.49
N GLY A 133 -19.86 -3.98 10.51
CA GLY A 133 -19.91 -5.44 10.43
C GLY A 133 -18.56 -6.15 10.54
N ILE A 134 -17.44 -5.43 10.69
CA ILE A 134 -16.10 -6.02 10.83
C ILE A 134 -15.60 -5.84 12.27
N LYS A 135 -15.21 -6.95 12.91
CA LYS A 135 -14.61 -6.91 14.24
C LYS A 135 -13.16 -6.43 14.14
N PRO A 136 -12.68 -5.63 15.12
CA PRO A 136 -11.27 -5.27 15.18
C PRO A 136 -10.36 -6.51 15.22
N PRO A 137 -9.17 -6.45 14.61
CA PRO A 137 -8.24 -7.57 14.66
C PRO A 137 -7.76 -7.88 16.09
N VAL A 138 -7.49 -9.16 16.35
CA VAL A 138 -6.99 -9.63 17.65
C VAL A 138 -5.49 -9.83 17.57
N LEU A 139 -4.74 -9.28 18.52
CA LEU A 139 -3.30 -9.46 18.66
C LEU A 139 -2.98 -10.69 19.54
N PRO A 140 -1.86 -11.40 19.28
CA PRO A 140 -0.87 -11.15 18.22
C PRO A 140 -1.39 -11.49 16.82
N ALA A 141 -0.84 -10.82 15.80
CA ALA A 141 -1.22 -11.01 14.41
C ALA A 141 0.01 -11.03 13.50
N VAL A 142 -0.08 -11.76 12.39
CA VAL A 142 0.89 -11.64 11.28
C VAL A 142 0.31 -10.64 10.28
N ALA A 143 1.14 -9.74 9.77
CA ALA A 143 0.78 -8.78 8.75
C ALA A 143 1.60 -9.04 7.48
N LEU A 144 0.92 -9.14 6.35
CA LEU A 144 1.53 -9.09 5.02
C LEU A 144 1.34 -7.67 4.46
N VAL A 145 2.42 -6.94 4.28
CA VAL A 145 2.44 -5.60 3.68
C VAL A 145 2.90 -5.73 2.23
N VAL A 146 2.00 -5.52 1.27
CA VAL A 146 2.29 -5.63 -0.17
C VAL A 146 1.87 -4.35 -0.90
N SER A 147 2.85 -3.55 -1.30
CA SER A 147 2.64 -2.31 -2.06
C SER A 147 3.47 -2.30 -3.34
N GLY A 148 3.50 -1.16 -4.04
CA GLY A 148 4.37 -0.97 -5.19
C GLY A 148 5.84 -1.18 -4.86
N GLY A 149 6.30 -0.73 -3.68
CA GLY A 149 7.72 -0.79 -3.28
C GLY A 149 8.05 -1.71 -2.11
N HIS A 150 7.05 -2.37 -1.50
CA HIS A 150 7.27 -3.20 -0.31
C HIS A 150 6.55 -4.54 -0.43
N THR A 151 7.17 -5.59 0.10
CA THR A 151 6.56 -6.91 0.24
C THR A 151 7.17 -7.58 1.44
N ASP A 152 6.53 -7.43 2.60
CA ASP A 152 7.07 -7.78 3.91
C ASP A 152 6.06 -8.58 4.73
N ILE A 153 6.58 -9.57 5.48
CA ILE A 153 5.85 -10.29 6.52
C ILE A 153 6.37 -9.82 7.87
N ILE A 154 5.45 -9.34 8.71
CA ILE A 154 5.76 -8.76 10.03
C ILE A 154 4.86 -9.42 11.07
N LEU A 155 5.42 -9.82 12.21
CA LEU A 155 4.67 -10.27 13.37
C LEU A 155 4.40 -9.09 14.31
N LEU A 156 3.14 -8.79 14.54
CA LEU A 156 2.68 -7.84 15.56
C LEU A 156 2.39 -8.62 16.84
N LYS A 157 3.29 -8.51 17.83
CA LYS A 157 3.12 -9.16 19.14
C LYS A 157 2.18 -8.38 20.07
N ASP A 158 2.15 -7.07 19.91
CA ASP A 158 1.27 -6.11 20.58
C ASP A 158 1.37 -4.76 19.83
N HIS A 159 0.58 -3.77 20.18
CA HIS A 159 0.72 -2.42 19.65
C HIS A 159 2.14 -1.88 19.88
N GLY A 160 2.77 -1.35 18.83
CA GLY A 160 4.15 -0.87 18.87
C GLY A 160 5.23 -1.95 19.01
N ARG A 161 4.88 -3.24 19.12
CA ARG A 161 5.83 -4.37 19.20
C ARG A 161 5.79 -5.19 17.92
N LEU A 162 6.57 -4.75 16.92
CA LEU A 162 6.68 -5.38 15.62
C LEU A 162 7.99 -6.18 15.50
N GLU A 163 7.92 -7.37 14.92
CA GLU A 163 9.07 -8.20 14.56
C GLU A 163 9.04 -8.50 13.06
N TYR A 164 10.12 -8.14 12.37
CA TYR A 164 10.27 -8.45 10.96
C TYR A 164 10.59 -9.93 10.76
N LEU A 165 9.77 -10.64 9.97
CA LEU A 165 9.96 -12.06 9.70
C LEU A 165 10.67 -12.30 8.37
N GLY A 166 10.36 -11.52 7.34
CA GLY A 166 10.99 -11.61 6.03
C GLY A 166 10.33 -10.68 5.01
N GLY A 167 10.97 -10.53 3.86
CA GLY A 167 10.49 -9.63 2.82
C GLY A 167 11.17 -9.89 1.49
N THR A 168 10.90 -9.04 0.50
CA THR A 168 11.51 -9.22 -0.83
C THR A 168 13.02 -8.98 -0.79
N LEU A 169 13.76 -9.84 -1.48
CA LEU A 169 15.21 -9.69 -1.70
C LEU A 169 15.52 -8.87 -2.95
N ASP A 170 14.52 -8.64 -3.81
CA ASP A 170 14.65 -7.93 -5.07
C ASP A 170 13.42 -7.04 -5.35
N ASP A 171 12.67 -7.29 -6.41
CA ASP A 171 11.47 -6.52 -6.77
C ASP A 171 10.37 -6.78 -5.73
N ALA A 172 9.65 -5.74 -5.33
CA ALA A 172 8.38 -5.91 -4.63
C ALA A 172 7.33 -6.53 -5.56
N ALA A 173 6.30 -7.17 -5.00
CA ALA A 173 5.24 -7.78 -5.79
C ALA A 173 4.54 -6.73 -6.68
N GLY A 174 4.19 -5.56 -6.13
CA GLY A 174 3.56 -4.49 -6.91
C GLY A 174 4.44 -3.99 -8.07
N GLU A 175 5.72 -3.77 -7.82
CA GLU A 175 6.70 -3.42 -8.86
C GLU A 175 6.81 -4.52 -9.93
N SER A 176 6.83 -5.80 -9.55
CA SER A 176 6.85 -6.91 -10.50
C SER A 176 5.59 -6.91 -11.38
N PHE A 177 4.42 -6.64 -10.80
CA PHE A 177 3.15 -6.49 -11.52
C PHE A 177 3.22 -5.35 -12.54
N ASP A 178 3.72 -4.18 -12.16
CA ASP A 178 3.89 -3.03 -13.07
C ASP A 178 4.87 -3.32 -14.21
N LYS A 179 6.02 -3.95 -13.90
CA LYS A 179 7.02 -4.33 -14.91
C LYS A 179 6.46 -5.32 -15.92
N VAL A 180 5.72 -6.32 -15.47
CA VAL A 180 5.12 -7.33 -16.36
C VAL A 180 3.97 -6.75 -17.18
N ALA A 181 3.15 -5.87 -16.59
CA ALA A 181 2.08 -5.20 -17.33
C ALA A 181 2.60 -4.40 -18.53
N ARG A 182 3.74 -3.74 -18.38
CA ARG A 182 4.41 -3.03 -19.49
C ARG A 182 4.91 -4.00 -20.56
N LEU A 183 5.51 -5.13 -20.16
CA LEU A 183 5.97 -6.14 -21.11
C LEU A 183 4.82 -6.73 -21.94
N LEU A 184 3.63 -6.86 -21.34
CA LEU A 184 2.44 -7.39 -22.00
C LEU A 184 1.61 -6.32 -22.72
N ASN A 185 2.06 -5.07 -22.75
CA ASN A 185 1.33 -3.92 -23.31
C ASN A 185 -0.07 -3.72 -22.68
N MET A 186 -0.23 -4.04 -21.40
CA MET A 186 -1.50 -3.96 -20.67
C MET A 186 -1.70 -2.63 -19.92
N GLY A 187 -0.69 -1.77 -19.85
CA GLY A 187 -0.78 -0.44 -19.26
C GLY A 187 0.60 0.23 -19.13
N SER A 188 0.65 1.56 -19.26
CA SER A 188 1.89 2.34 -19.09
C SER A 188 2.14 2.76 -17.64
N TYR A 189 1.09 2.96 -16.83
CA TYR A 189 1.13 3.40 -15.43
C TYR A 189 0.00 2.76 -14.62
N LEU A 190 0.24 2.42 -13.35
CA LEU A 190 -0.59 1.48 -12.57
C LEU A 190 -0.88 0.18 -13.35
N GLY A 191 0.13 -0.28 -14.09
CA GLY A 191 0.02 -1.43 -14.97
C GLY A 191 -0.35 -2.69 -14.21
N GLY A 192 0.05 -2.82 -12.94
CA GLY A 192 -0.27 -3.95 -12.10
C GLY A 192 -1.78 -4.17 -11.92
N SER A 193 -2.55 -3.11 -11.71
CA SER A 193 -4.02 -3.19 -11.60
C SER A 193 -4.65 -3.62 -12.93
N ALA A 194 -4.16 -3.08 -14.05
CA ALA A 194 -4.63 -3.46 -15.38
C ALA A 194 -4.29 -4.93 -15.71
N LEU A 195 -3.08 -5.40 -15.37
CA LEU A 195 -2.69 -6.80 -15.52
C LEU A 195 -3.60 -7.70 -14.69
N ALA A 196 -3.81 -7.37 -13.41
CA ALA A 196 -4.65 -8.16 -12.52
C ALA A 196 -6.08 -8.29 -13.04
N LYS A 197 -6.67 -7.18 -13.52
CA LYS A 197 -7.99 -7.18 -14.15
C LYS A 197 -8.05 -8.06 -15.39
N ASN A 198 -7.03 -8.00 -16.27
CA ASN A 198 -6.98 -8.85 -17.47
C ASN A 198 -6.82 -10.34 -17.10
N ALA A 199 -6.01 -10.63 -16.08
CA ALA A 199 -5.83 -11.97 -15.54
C ALA A 199 -7.12 -12.56 -14.97
N ASP A 200 -7.90 -11.75 -14.23
CA ASP A 200 -9.16 -12.16 -13.61
C ASP A 200 -10.27 -12.38 -14.63
N LEU A 201 -10.32 -11.58 -15.69
CA LEU A 201 -11.32 -11.70 -16.76
C LEU A 201 -11.01 -12.83 -17.75
N TYR A 202 -9.82 -13.43 -17.69
CA TYR A 202 -9.39 -14.44 -18.64
C TYR A 202 -10.01 -15.82 -18.35
N THR A 203 -10.86 -16.28 -19.26
CA THR A 203 -11.57 -17.58 -19.19
C THR A 203 -11.02 -18.66 -20.13
N GLY A 204 -9.95 -18.37 -20.86
CA GLY A 204 -9.32 -19.30 -21.78
C GLY A 204 -8.51 -20.41 -21.09
N PRO A 205 -7.86 -21.30 -21.88
CA PRO A 205 -7.09 -22.41 -21.34
C PRO A 205 -5.90 -21.93 -20.49
N ASN A 206 -5.55 -22.72 -19.48
CA ASN A 206 -4.38 -22.44 -18.66
C ASN A 206 -3.10 -22.54 -19.49
N LEU A 207 -2.11 -21.71 -19.15
CA LEU A 207 -0.81 -21.75 -19.80
C LEU A 207 -0.12 -23.10 -19.52
N PRO A 208 0.36 -23.81 -20.56
CA PRO A 208 1.03 -25.10 -20.38
C PRO A 208 2.43 -24.95 -19.75
N GLU A 209 3.12 -23.86 -20.06
CA GLU A 209 4.42 -23.52 -19.47
C GLU A 209 4.22 -22.74 -18.17
N LYS A 210 4.57 -23.34 -17.02
CA LYS A 210 4.44 -22.70 -15.71
C LYS A 210 5.59 -21.74 -15.41
N LEU A 211 5.27 -20.57 -14.88
CA LEU A 211 6.26 -19.58 -14.43
C LEU A 211 6.95 -20.04 -13.13
N PRO A 212 8.19 -19.61 -12.84
CA PRO A 212 8.88 -20.02 -11.62
C PRO A 212 8.22 -19.44 -10.36
N ARG A 213 8.05 -20.25 -9.30
CA ARG A 213 7.67 -19.79 -7.95
C ARG A 213 8.93 -19.71 -7.08
N ALA A 214 9.70 -18.63 -7.22
CA ALA A 214 11.00 -18.50 -6.55
C ALA A 214 10.88 -18.55 -5.02
N LEU A 215 11.84 -19.21 -4.37
CA LEU A 215 11.94 -19.38 -2.91
C LEU A 215 10.74 -20.06 -2.22
N LEU A 216 9.78 -20.63 -2.98
CA LEU A 216 8.56 -21.23 -2.41
C LEU A 216 8.85 -22.37 -1.42
N HIS A 217 9.88 -23.17 -1.71
CA HIS A 217 10.25 -24.35 -0.92
C HIS A 217 11.33 -24.07 0.14
N GLU A 218 11.88 -22.85 0.16
CA GLU A 218 12.86 -22.45 1.17
C GLU A 218 12.21 -22.29 2.55
N THR A 219 13.01 -22.43 3.61
CA THR A 219 12.57 -22.25 5.01
C THR A 219 12.41 -20.78 5.38
N THR A 220 12.95 -19.86 4.59
CA THR A 220 12.87 -18.41 4.83
C THR A 220 11.49 -17.86 4.50
N TYR A 221 11.11 -16.75 5.14
CA TYR A 221 9.92 -15.97 4.79
C TYR A 221 10.17 -14.95 3.68
N ASN A 222 11.38 -14.94 3.08
CA ASN A 222 11.75 -13.96 2.07
C ASN A 222 11.13 -14.25 0.71
N PHE A 223 10.93 -13.20 -0.08
CA PHE A 223 10.37 -13.25 -1.44
C PHE A 223 11.43 -12.91 -2.49
N SER A 224 11.17 -13.32 -3.74
CA SER A 224 11.94 -12.89 -4.92
C SER A 224 11.02 -12.96 -6.14
N PHE A 225 10.88 -11.85 -6.85
CA PHE A 225 9.99 -11.71 -8.01
C PHE A 225 10.73 -11.25 -9.27
N SER A 226 11.95 -10.73 -9.18
CA SER A 226 12.70 -10.21 -10.34
C SER A 226 12.86 -11.23 -11.49
N GLY A 227 13.01 -12.52 -11.15
CA GLY A 227 13.11 -13.62 -12.12
C GLY A 227 11.85 -13.82 -12.98
N LEU A 228 10.67 -13.45 -12.47
CA LEU A 228 9.40 -13.59 -13.20
C LEU A 228 9.36 -12.72 -14.44
N LYS A 229 9.90 -11.49 -14.37
CA LYS A 229 9.99 -10.59 -15.53
C LYS A 229 10.72 -11.25 -16.70
N THR A 230 11.85 -11.89 -16.41
CA THR A 230 12.67 -12.57 -17.43
C THR A 230 11.95 -13.79 -17.99
N ALA A 231 11.28 -14.57 -17.14
CA ALA A 231 10.49 -15.71 -17.57
C ALA A 231 9.30 -15.30 -18.46
N VAL A 232 8.57 -14.25 -18.08
CA VAL A 232 7.48 -13.69 -18.89
C VAL A 232 7.99 -13.17 -20.23
N LYS A 233 9.11 -12.42 -20.25
CA LYS A 233 9.70 -11.93 -21.50
C LYS A 233 9.97 -13.08 -22.48
N ARG A 234 10.47 -14.23 -22.01
CA ARG A 234 10.69 -15.41 -22.87
C ARG A 234 9.40 -15.97 -23.47
N LEU A 235 8.30 -15.96 -22.72
CA LEU A 235 6.99 -16.39 -23.22
C LEU A 235 6.43 -15.42 -24.26
N VAL A 236 6.60 -14.12 -24.05
CA VAL A 236 6.22 -13.07 -25.01
C VAL A 236 7.05 -13.19 -26.29
N ASP A 237 8.36 -13.37 -26.19
CA ASP A 237 9.28 -13.51 -27.33
C ASP A 237 8.95 -14.75 -28.19
N LYS A 238 8.38 -15.81 -27.61
CA LYS A 238 7.89 -17.00 -28.34
C LYS A 238 6.66 -16.68 -29.21
N ASN A 239 5.86 -15.69 -28.81
CA ASN A 239 4.63 -15.26 -29.50
C ASN A 239 3.63 -16.39 -29.80
N MET A 240 3.52 -17.37 -28.90
CA MET A 240 2.62 -18.53 -29.04
C MET A 240 1.38 -18.46 -28.16
N TYR A 241 1.35 -17.53 -27.21
CA TYR A 241 0.34 -17.47 -26.16
C TYR A 241 -0.31 -16.10 -26.09
N GLU A 242 -1.61 -16.07 -25.80
CA GLU A 242 -2.30 -14.82 -25.51
C GLU A 242 -1.71 -14.14 -24.28
N HIS A 243 -1.51 -12.83 -24.34
CA HIS A 243 -0.96 -12.08 -23.22
C HIS A 243 -1.81 -12.22 -21.95
N SER A 244 -3.14 -12.35 -22.08
CA SER A 244 -4.05 -12.58 -20.96
C SER A 244 -3.82 -13.92 -20.27
N ALA A 245 -3.43 -14.97 -21.01
CA ALA A 245 -3.04 -16.26 -20.44
C ALA A 245 -1.74 -16.14 -19.63
N ILE A 246 -0.76 -15.41 -20.18
CA ILE A 246 0.51 -15.13 -19.49
C ILE A 246 0.27 -14.29 -18.23
N ALA A 247 -0.57 -13.27 -18.30
CA ALA A 247 -0.95 -12.43 -17.16
C ALA A 247 -1.60 -13.25 -16.04
N LYS A 248 -2.52 -14.17 -16.38
CA LYS A 248 -3.16 -15.07 -15.41
C LYS A 248 -2.14 -15.97 -14.72
N GLU A 249 -1.26 -16.61 -15.48
CA GLU A 249 -0.21 -17.47 -14.92
C GLU A 249 0.79 -16.68 -14.05
N PHE A 250 1.16 -15.47 -14.46
CA PHE A 250 2.00 -14.57 -13.67
C PHE A 250 1.34 -14.21 -12.33
N GLN A 251 0.08 -13.78 -12.37
CA GLN A 251 -0.68 -13.47 -11.17
C GLN A 251 -0.78 -14.68 -10.23
N GLU A 252 -1.01 -15.87 -10.77
CA GLU A 252 -1.03 -17.12 -9.98
C GLU A 252 0.32 -17.42 -9.33
N ALA A 253 1.42 -17.27 -10.07
CA ALA A 253 2.77 -17.50 -9.54
C ALA A 253 3.09 -16.54 -8.38
N VAL A 254 2.75 -15.26 -8.49
CA VAL A 254 2.98 -14.27 -7.42
C VAL A 254 2.10 -14.56 -6.20
N ILE A 255 0.79 -14.73 -6.40
CA ILE A 255 -0.16 -14.97 -5.29
C ILE A 255 0.18 -16.25 -4.55
N GLU A 256 0.53 -17.33 -5.26
CA GLU A 256 0.88 -18.60 -4.62
C GLU A 256 2.07 -18.48 -3.67
N VAL A 257 3.11 -17.72 -4.06
CA VAL A 257 4.27 -17.48 -3.20
C VAL A 257 3.89 -16.62 -2.00
N LEU A 258 3.11 -15.54 -2.21
CA LEU A 258 2.64 -14.67 -1.14
C LEU A 258 1.81 -15.45 -0.10
N VAL A 259 0.81 -16.20 -0.56
CA VAL A 259 -0.09 -16.99 0.31
C VAL A 259 0.70 -18.07 1.05
N ASN A 260 1.52 -18.85 0.35
CA ASN A 260 2.22 -19.97 0.98
C ASN A 260 3.18 -19.50 2.09
N LYS A 261 3.99 -18.46 1.83
CA LYS A 261 4.93 -17.93 2.83
C LYS A 261 4.23 -17.25 4.00
N THR A 262 3.14 -16.53 3.72
CA THR A 262 2.35 -15.89 4.77
C THR A 262 1.67 -16.91 5.68
N LEU A 263 1.07 -17.95 5.11
CA LEU A 263 0.46 -19.04 5.88
C LEU A 263 1.50 -19.83 6.68
N LYS A 264 2.71 -20.06 6.14
CA LYS A 264 3.83 -20.65 6.89
C LYS A 264 4.20 -19.80 8.10
N ALA A 265 4.26 -18.47 7.97
CA ALA A 265 4.52 -17.57 9.09
C ALA A 265 3.41 -17.61 10.15
N VAL A 266 2.14 -17.62 9.73
CA VAL A 266 0.99 -17.80 10.63
C VAL A 266 1.08 -19.11 11.40
N GLN A 267 1.35 -20.23 10.71
CA GLN A 267 1.49 -21.55 11.34
C GLN A 267 2.66 -21.62 12.33
N ALA A 268 3.82 -21.07 11.95
CA ALA A 268 5.02 -21.10 12.80
C ALA A 268 4.87 -20.23 14.07
N THR A 269 4.10 -19.14 13.99
CA THR A 269 3.87 -18.23 15.11
C THR A 269 2.66 -18.61 15.97
N GLY A 270 1.76 -19.44 15.44
CA GLY A 270 0.54 -19.87 16.13
C GLY A 270 -0.53 -18.79 16.26
N VAL A 271 -0.41 -17.68 15.52
CA VAL A 271 -1.42 -16.60 15.54
C VAL A 271 -2.70 -17.03 14.81
N THR A 272 -3.83 -16.44 15.18
CA THR A 272 -5.13 -16.67 14.54
C THR A 272 -5.58 -15.53 13.63
N THR A 273 -4.82 -14.43 13.61
CA THR A 273 -5.14 -13.22 12.87
C THR A 273 -4.09 -12.95 11.81
N LEU A 274 -4.53 -12.81 10.56
CA LEU A 274 -3.73 -12.35 9.43
C LEU A 274 -4.24 -10.97 8.98
N LEU A 275 -3.36 -9.99 8.97
CA LEU A 275 -3.59 -8.64 8.45
C LEU A 275 -3.01 -8.52 7.05
N LEU A 276 -3.69 -7.74 6.21
CA LEU A 276 -3.21 -7.43 4.87
C LEU A 276 -3.15 -5.91 4.72
N GLY A 277 -2.04 -5.37 4.24
CA GLY A 277 -1.84 -3.94 4.03
C GLY A 277 -1.10 -3.64 2.73
N GLY A 278 -1.17 -2.39 2.27
CA GLY A 278 -0.53 -1.91 1.03
C GLY A 278 -1.40 -2.09 -0.22
N GLY A 279 -1.13 -1.30 -1.26
CA GLY A 279 -2.02 -1.19 -2.43
C GLY A 279 -2.25 -2.47 -3.25
N VAL A 280 -1.39 -3.48 -3.14
CA VAL A 280 -1.58 -4.76 -3.85
C VAL A 280 -2.62 -5.64 -3.14
N SER A 281 -2.99 -5.32 -1.89
CA SER A 281 -4.10 -5.96 -1.18
C SER A 281 -5.45 -5.78 -1.87
N ALA A 282 -5.56 -4.80 -2.77
CA ALA A 282 -6.77 -4.54 -3.54
C ALA A 282 -6.98 -5.54 -4.72
N ASN A 283 -6.09 -6.50 -4.91
CA ASN A 283 -6.28 -7.57 -5.90
C ASN A 283 -7.44 -8.50 -5.46
N ASN A 284 -8.44 -8.67 -6.33
CA ASN A 284 -9.67 -9.40 -6.01
C ASN A 284 -9.51 -10.93 -6.06
N LYS A 285 -8.40 -11.45 -6.58
CA LYS A 285 -8.19 -12.90 -6.66
C LYS A 285 -7.93 -13.49 -5.28
N ARG A 286 -8.96 -14.16 -4.75
CA ARG A 286 -8.87 -14.97 -3.54
C ARG A 286 -8.31 -16.35 -3.91
N ASP A 287 -7.25 -16.77 -3.22
CA ASP A 287 -6.82 -18.17 -3.25
C ASP A 287 -7.86 -18.99 -2.46
N PRO A 288 -8.51 -20.01 -3.06
CA PRO A 288 -9.49 -20.84 -2.35
C PRO A 288 -8.90 -21.64 -1.17
N ARG A 289 -7.58 -21.61 -0.98
CA ARG A 289 -6.84 -22.23 0.14
C ARG A 289 -6.65 -21.29 1.34
N ALA A 290 -6.97 -20.00 1.22
CA ALA A 290 -6.90 -18.98 2.27
C ALA A 290 -8.28 -18.73 2.88
#